data_AF-A0A3D4EXN9-F1
#
_entry.id   AF-A0A3D4EXN9-F1
#
_cell.length_a   1.000
_cell.length_b   1.000
_cell.length_c   1.000
_cell.angle_alpha   90.00
_cell.angle_beta   90.00
_cell.angle_gamma   90.00
#
_symmetry.space_group_name_H-M   'P 1'
#
loop_
_entity.id
_entity.type
_entity.pdbx_description
1 polymer ?
#
loop_
_entity_poly.entity_id
_entity_poly.type
_entity_poly.pdbx_seq_one_letter_code
_entity_poly.pdbx_strand_id
1 'polypeptide(L)'
;RFFGDLAQGSLDNNDNDGLTNLEELNAGSNPTLADSDADGLDDEVEISLAEPTDVNNPDTDGDGLTDGEEVNGNPSSNPLIVDSDFDGFDDFFEMWIGSDPNDFNSLPPADEVGIPFANLNTLGTGSSFDALFSVADTLDVSFKMLVDFEEKIDGDREVVFETGGATVGISLTYEAGNNLVYRASGSGGLELAVAAHTLTERQLAGGEISVVVTYDVADENGDSVIAIYLDGALVASDFKPLGGDWTGTNGSAFGVASGNFAGDGANGWLTGVNFVSGSINERKGLTVYSDTLFTGGPEAALVITDLILDQEAGTIMLTFDSKPGRTYAVQRSFDLVTFDTIETGVASLGDETNSPAIAAPEGRSFYRVIEE
;
A
#
# COMPACT_ATOMS: atom_id res chain seq x y z
N ARG A 1 -1.89 -48.30 1.59
CA ARG A 1 -2.99 -47.49 2.18
C ARG A 1 -4.29 -48.22 1.85
N PHE A 2 -5.35 -48.05 2.65
CA PHE A 2 -6.62 -48.77 2.49
C PHE A 2 -7.58 -47.82 1.75
N PHE A 3 -8.17 -48.26 0.64
CA PHE A 3 -8.96 -47.45 -0.29
C PHE A 3 -10.44 -47.52 0.03
N GLY A 4 -10.85 -47.09 1.24
CA GLY A 4 -12.26 -47.14 1.65
C GLY A 4 -12.68 -48.46 2.31
N ASP A 5 -13.05 -49.50 1.56
CA ASP A 5 -13.49 -50.82 2.04
C ASP A 5 -12.72 -52.01 1.41
N LEU A 6 -12.93 -53.23 1.92
CA LEU A 6 -12.18 -54.43 1.48
C LEU A 6 -12.56 -54.94 0.07
N ALA A 7 -13.59 -54.37 -0.57
CA ALA A 7 -14.04 -54.72 -1.91
C ALA A 7 -13.47 -53.77 -2.99
N GLN A 8 -12.95 -52.62 -2.60
CA GLN A 8 -12.40 -51.60 -3.50
C GLN A 8 -10.98 -51.92 -3.96
N GLY A 9 -10.76 -51.79 -5.26
CA GLY A 9 -9.53 -52.06 -5.98
C GLY A 9 -8.90 -50.81 -6.60
N SER A 10 -7.74 -50.98 -7.21
CA SER A 10 -6.91 -49.88 -7.74
C SER A 10 -7.50 -49.17 -8.97
N LEU A 11 -8.56 -49.69 -9.58
CA LEU A 11 -9.21 -49.12 -10.77
C LEU A 11 -10.60 -48.54 -10.46
N ASP A 12 -11.01 -48.60 -9.20
CA ASP A 12 -12.28 -48.01 -8.77
C ASP A 12 -12.08 -46.51 -8.55
N ASN A 13 -13.15 -45.73 -8.75
CA ASN A 13 -13.24 -44.30 -8.47
C ASN A 13 -14.30 -44.15 -7.36
N ASN A 14 -13.87 -43.80 -6.16
CA ASN A 14 -14.66 -44.00 -4.94
C ASN A 14 -15.54 -42.79 -4.58
N ASP A 15 -15.02 -41.59 -4.74
CA ASP A 15 -15.66 -40.28 -4.53
C ASP A 15 -16.33 -39.75 -5.81
N ASN A 16 -16.01 -40.33 -6.98
CA ASN A 16 -16.57 -39.98 -8.28
C ASN A 16 -16.10 -38.62 -8.82
N ASP A 17 -14.86 -38.24 -8.52
CA ASP A 17 -14.20 -37.01 -9.00
C ASP A 17 -13.69 -37.14 -10.45
N GLY A 18 -13.31 -38.35 -10.85
CA GLY A 18 -12.76 -38.65 -12.18
C GLY A 18 -11.50 -39.51 -12.14
N LEU A 19 -10.83 -39.62 -10.99
CA LEU A 19 -9.61 -40.37 -10.78
C LEU A 19 -9.88 -41.80 -10.28
N THR A 20 -8.97 -42.73 -10.58
CA THR A 20 -8.96 -44.04 -9.92
C THR A 20 -8.15 -43.99 -8.63
N ASN A 21 -8.47 -44.90 -7.70
CA ASN A 21 -7.72 -45.11 -6.46
C ASN A 21 -6.19 -45.24 -6.65
N LEU A 22 -5.73 -45.73 -7.82
CA LEU A 22 -4.31 -45.80 -8.15
C LEU A 22 -3.74 -44.46 -8.60
N GLU A 23 -4.49 -43.67 -9.37
CA GLU A 23 -4.11 -42.33 -9.81
C GLU A 23 -3.98 -41.40 -8.60
N GLU A 24 -4.96 -41.39 -7.71
CA GLU A 24 -4.96 -40.62 -6.46
C GLU A 24 -3.81 -41.04 -5.54
N LEU A 25 -3.55 -42.34 -5.40
CA LEU A 25 -2.39 -42.82 -4.65
C LEU A 25 -1.07 -42.29 -5.22
N ASN A 26 -0.96 -42.22 -6.55
CA ASN A 26 0.25 -41.76 -7.21
C ASN A 26 0.40 -40.23 -7.12
N ALA A 27 -0.71 -39.50 -7.14
CA ALA A 27 -0.75 -38.05 -6.94
C ALA A 27 -0.54 -37.65 -5.47
N GLY A 28 -0.87 -38.54 -4.54
CA GLY A 28 -0.75 -38.29 -3.10
C GLY A 28 -2.06 -37.84 -2.45
N SER A 29 -3.14 -37.72 -3.21
CA SER A 29 -4.47 -37.32 -2.77
C SER A 29 -5.24 -38.46 -2.07
N ASN A 30 -6.47 -38.18 -1.63
CA ASN A 30 -7.28 -39.06 -0.80
C ASN A 30 -8.39 -39.77 -1.59
N PRO A 31 -8.31 -41.11 -1.78
CA PRO A 31 -9.24 -41.95 -2.58
C PRO A 31 -10.63 -42.16 -2.00
N THR A 32 -11.09 -41.23 -1.18
CA THR A 32 -12.42 -41.21 -0.57
C THR A 32 -13.01 -39.81 -0.50
N LEU A 33 -12.29 -38.78 -0.96
CA LEU A 33 -12.70 -37.39 -1.01
C LEU A 33 -12.43 -36.88 -2.42
N ALA A 34 -13.45 -36.30 -3.06
CA ALA A 34 -13.29 -35.72 -4.39
C ALA A 34 -12.34 -34.50 -4.40
N ASP A 35 -12.21 -33.86 -3.24
CA ASP A 35 -11.42 -32.68 -2.96
C ASP A 35 -10.72 -32.96 -1.62
N SER A 36 -9.41 -33.19 -1.69
CA SER A 36 -8.61 -33.78 -0.62
C SER A 36 -8.27 -32.82 0.51
N ASP A 37 -8.12 -31.53 0.23
CA ASP A 37 -7.83 -30.47 1.22
C ASP A 37 -9.02 -29.55 1.51
N ALA A 38 -10.14 -29.75 0.80
CA ALA A 38 -11.43 -29.11 1.00
C ALA A 38 -11.42 -27.61 0.66
N ASP A 39 -10.69 -27.23 -0.38
CA ASP A 39 -10.55 -25.85 -0.86
C ASP A 39 -11.63 -25.46 -1.91
N GLY A 40 -12.38 -26.45 -2.40
CA GLY A 40 -13.42 -26.28 -3.41
C GLY A 40 -13.00 -26.61 -4.84
N LEU A 41 -11.80 -27.17 -5.05
CA LEU A 41 -11.30 -27.70 -6.31
C LEU A 41 -11.14 -29.23 -6.18
N ASP A 42 -11.79 -29.99 -7.07
CA ASP A 42 -11.67 -31.46 -7.04
C ASP A 42 -10.25 -31.91 -7.47
N ASP A 43 -9.72 -32.98 -6.87
CA ASP A 43 -8.35 -33.50 -7.11
C ASP A 43 -8.07 -33.74 -8.63
N GLU A 44 -9.09 -34.21 -9.37
CA GLU A 44 -8.98 -34.40 -10.83
C GLU A 44 -8.70 -33.09 -11.56
N VAL A 45 -9.36 -32.02 -11.13
CA VAL A 45 -9.22 -30.69 -11.73
C VAL A 45 -7.82 -30.18 -11.46
N GLU A 46 -7.39 -30.20 -10.20
CA GLU A 46 -6.04 -29.82 -9.78
C GLU A 46 -4.95 -30.54 -10.59
N ILE A 47 -5.04 -31.86 -10.74
CA ILE A 47 -4.07 -32.67 -11.49
C ILE A 47 -4.14 -32.42 -13.01
N SER A 48 -5.31 -32.02 -13.52
CA SER A 48 -5.56 -31.82 -14.95
C SER A 48 -5.23 -30.41 -15.45
N LEU A 49 -4.97 -29.46 -14.53
CA LEU A 49 -4.48 -28.13 -14.88
C LEU A 49 -3.21 -28.23 -15.74
N ALA A 50 -2.97 -27.20 -16.55
CA ALA A 50 -1.80 -27.16 -17.44
C ALA A 50 -0.50 -27.35 -16.65
N GLU A 51 -0.46 -26.81 -15.43
CA GLU A 51 0.48 -27.11 -14.36
C GLU A 51 -0.35 -27.46 -13.10
N PRO A 52 -0.10 -28.60 -12.43
CA PRO A 52 -0.92 -29.01 -11.28
C PRO A 52 -0.67 -28.23 -9.99
N THR A 53 -1.73 -27.98 -9.22
CA THR A 53 -1.70 -27.53 -7.81
C THR A 53 -1.39 -28.71 -6.86
N ASP A 54 -1.11 -28.42 -5.58
CA ASP A 54 -0.88 -29.46 -4.57
C ASP A 54 -2.20 -29.86 -3.90
N VAL A 55 -2.74 -31.01 -4.32
CA VAL A 55 -3.96 -31.69 -3.83
C VAL A 55 -4.05 -31.95 -2.31
N ASN A 56 -3.09 -31.49 -1.50
CA ASN A 56 -3.16 -31.54 -0.04
C ASN A 56 -2.86 -30.18 0.62
N ASN A 57 -2.77 -29.12 -0.17
CA ASN A 57 -2.49 -27.77 0.25
C ASN A 57 -3.53 -26.82 -0.37
N PRO A 58 -4.49 -26.33 0.42
CA PRO A 58 -5.66 -25.60 -0.10
C PRO A 58 -5.35 -24.20 -0.68
N ASP A 59 -4.08 -23.82 -0.76
CA ASP A 59 -3.55 -22.51 -1.17
C ASP A 59 -2.09 -22.76 -1.61
N THR A 60 -1.91 -23.13 -2.88
CA THR A 60 -0.67 -23.71 -3.39
C THR A 60 0.49 -22.71 -3.43
N ASP A 61 0.22 -21.43 -3.70
CA ASP A 61 1.24 -20.40 -3.79
C ASP A 61 1.38 -19.51 -2.54
N GLY A 62 0.39 -19.54 -1.64
CA GLY A 62 0.44 -18.93 -0.33
C GLY A 62 0.06 -17.45 -0.28
N ASP A 63 -0.72 -16.96 -1.24
CA ASP A 63 -1.20 -15.56 -1.28
C ASP A 63 -2.42 -15.30 -0.38
N GLY A 64 -3.13 -16.37 0.02
CA GLY A 64 -4.30 -16.33 0.90
C GLY A 64 -5.64 -16.49 0.19
N LEU A 65 -5.67 -16.66 -1.14
CA LEU A 65 -6.77 -17.29 -1.86
C LEU A 65 -6.55 -18.81 -1.90
N THR A 66 -7.66 -19.54 -1.90
CA THR A 66 -7.60 -20.99 -2.13
C THR A 66 -7.53 -21.31 -3.61
N ASP A 67 -6.90 -22.42 -4.01
CA ASP A 67 -6.79 -22.78 -5.44
C ASP A 67 -8.19 -22.87 -6.09
N GLY A 68 -9.17 -23.35 -5.31
CA GLY A 68 -10.59 -23.34 -5.64
C GLY A 68 -11.20 -21.95 -5.83
N GLU A 69 -10.86 -20.95 -5.00
CA GLU A 69 -11.31 -19.55 -5.15
C GLU A 69 -10.73 -18.90 -6.41
N GLU A 70 -9.48 -19.20 -6.73
CA GLU A 70 -8.77 -18.63 -7.87
C GLU A 70 -9.27 -19.21 -9.19
N VAL A 71 -9.35 -20.54 -9.30
CA VAL A 71 -9.79 -21.23 -10.52
C VAL A 71 -11.27 -21.00 -10.80
N ASN A 72 -12.12 -20.98 -9.75
CA ASN A 72 -13.57 -20.78 -9.91
C ASN A 72 -14.01 -19.31 -9.80
N GLY A 73 -13.08 -18.39 -9.53
CA GLY A 73 -13.31 -16.96 -9.33
C GLY A 73 -13.84 -16.22 -10.56
N ASN A 74 -14.28 -14.97 -10.35
CA ASN A 74 -14.59 -14.05 -11.45
C ASN A 74 -14.31 -12.58 -11.02
N PRO A 75 -13.15 -12.01 -11.39
CA PRO A 75 -12.11 -12.62 -12.23
C PRO A 75 -11.47 -13.84 -11.56
N SER A 76 -11.00 -14.80 -12.36
CA SER A 76 -10.22 -15.96 -11.92
C SER A 76 -8.74 -15.60 -11.92
N SER A 77 -7.95 -16.03 -10.94
CA SER A 77 -6.48 -15.86 -10.92
C SER A 77 -5.77 -17.22 -11.16
N ASN A 78 -4.44 -17.25 -11.03
CA ASN A 78 -3.60 -18.41 -11.28
C ASN A 78 -3.04 -18.98 -9.97
N PRO A 79 -3.48 -20.18 -9.54
CA PRO A 79 -3.22 -20.72 -8.21
C PRO A 79 -1.79 -21.24 -7.94
N LEU A 80 -0.86 -20.89 -8.82
CA LEU A 80 0.54 -21.28 -8.73
C LEU A 80 1.46 -20.06 -8.63
N ILE A 81 0.88 -18.85 -8.63
CA ILE A 81 1.59 -17.58 -8.71
C ILE A 81 0.83 -16.53 -7.89
N VAL A 82 1.42 -16.13 -6.77
CA VAL A 82 0.92 -15.13 -5.82
C VAL A 82 0.41 -13.82 -6.44
N ASP A 83 0.89 -13.44 -7.61
CA ASP A 83 0.54 -12.21 -8.36
C ASP A 83 0.44 -12.62 -9.85
N SER A 84 -0.78 -12.78 -10.35
CA SER A 84 -1.10 -13.41 -11.63
C SER A 84 -0.75 -12.58 -12.84
N ASP A 85 -0.84 -11.24 -12.73
CA ASP A 85 -0.52 -10.32 -13.81
C ASP A 85 0.81 -9.57 -13.65
N PHE A 86 1.43 -9.72 -12.48
CA PHE A 86 2.76 -9.25 -12.11
C PHE A 86 2.86 -7.72 -11.93
N ASP A 87 1.82 -7.05 -11.42
CA ASP A 87 1.80 -5.61 -11.17
C ASP A 87 2.34 -5.18 -9.78
N GLY A 88 2.69 -6.17 -8.93
CA GLY A 88 3.25 -5.97 -7.60
C GLY A 88 2.24 -6.06 -6.46
N PHE A 89 0.99 -6.42 -6.76
CA PHE A 89 -0.06 -6.74 -5.80
C PHE A 89 -0.42 -8.22 -5.90
N ASP A 90 -0.63 -8.89 -4.76
CA ASP A 90 -1.06 -10.29 -4.80
C ASP A 90 -2.52 -10.41 -5.23
N ASP A 91 -2.88 -11.55 -5.82
CA ASP A 91 -4.21 -11.77 -6.40
C ASP A 91 -5.31 -11.63 -5.35
N PHE A 92 -5.06 -12.13 -4.14
CA PHE A 92 -5.90 -11.89 -2.96
C PHE A 92 -6.20 -10.39 -2.77
N PHE A 93 -5.16 -9.56 -2.70
CA PHE A 93 -5.26 -8.13 -2.46
C PHE A 93 -6.00 -7.44 -3.59
N GLU A 94 -5.74 -7.84 -4.83
CA GLU A 94 -6.36 -7.25 -6.00
C GLU A 94 -7.86 -7.54 -6.05
N MET A 95 -8.25 -8.80 -5.88
CA MET A 95 -9.65 -9.19 -5.79
C MET A 95 -10.35 -8.53 -4.59
N TRP A 96 -9.65 -8.37 -3.47
CA TRP A 96 -10.18 -7.71 -2.27
C TRP A 96 -10.41 -6.21 -2.48
N ILE A 97 -9.49 -5.51 -3.13
CA ILE A 97 -9.58 -4.07 -3.39
C ILE A 97 -10.42 -3.74 -4.64
N GLY A 98 -10.74 -4.76 -5.43
CA GLY A 98 -11.54 -4.65 -6.64
C GLY A 98 -10.73 -4.14 -7.84
N SER A 99 -9.40 -4.30 -7.81
CA SER A 99 -8.61 -4.40 -9.05
C SER A 99 -8.83 -5.76 -9.70
N ASP A 100 -8.33 -5.92 -10.91
CA ASP A 100 -8.45 -7.14 -11.69
C ASP A 100 -7.08 -7.82 -11.71
N PRO A 101 -6.90 -8.99 -11.04
CA PRO A 101 -5.63 -9.71 -10.95
C PRO A 101 -5.10 -10.27 -12.27
N ASN A 102 -5.79 -9.99 -13.38
CA ASN A 102 -5.38 -10.37 -14.72
C ASN A 102 -5.19 -9.17 -15.64
N ASP A 103 -5.31 -7.94 -15.12
CA ASP A 103 -5.08 -6.71 -15.85
C ASP A 103 -4.09 -5.83 -15.10
N PHE A 104 -2.84 -5.96 -15.52
CA PHE A 104 -1.70 -5.14 -15.08
C PHE A 104 -1.94 -3.62 -15.03
N ASN A 105 -2.95 -3.07 -15.73
CA ASN A 105 -3.29 -1.63 -15.66
C ASN A 105 -4.50 -1.32 -14.78
N SER A 106 -5.19 -2.35 -14.30
CA SER A 106 -6.15 -2.28 -13.21
C SER A 106 -5.40 -2.19 -11.89
N LEU A 107 -4.48 -1.23 -11.79
CA LEU A 107 -3.74 -1.02 -10.56
C LEU A 107 -4.74 -0.63 -9.47
N PRO A 108 -4.50 -1.05 -8.21
CA PRO A 108 -4.98 -0.30 -7.07
C PRO A 108 -4.69 1.19 -7.32
N PRO A 109 -5.55 2.13 -6.88
CA PRO A 109 -5.32 3.56 -7.14
C PRO A 109 -3.89 3.99 -6.74
N ALA A 110 -3.39 5.12 -7.29
CA ALA A 110 -1.99 5.60 -7.18
C ALA A 110 -1.43 5.80 -5.75
N ASP A 111 -2.13 5.35 -4.71
CA ASP A 111 -1.51 4.85 -3.50
C ASP A 111 -0.71 3.54 -3.67
N GLU A 112 -0.51 3.06 -4.91
CA GLU A 112 0.48 2.12 -5.47
C GLU A 112 1.83 2.06 -4.72
N VAL A 113 2.02 1.12 -3.79
CA VAL A 113 3.35 0.91 -3.17
C VAL A 113 3.69 -0.58 -2.98
N GLY A 114 3.07 -1.48 -3.74
CA GLY A 114 3.14 -2.92 -3.49
C GLY A 114 2.37 -3.33 -2.24
N ILE A 115 2.36 -4.62 -1.90
CA ILE A 115 1.75 -5.11 -0.67
C ILE A 115 2.46 -4.45 0.52
N PRO A 116 1.74 -3.77 1.42
CA PRO A 116 2.31 -3.34 2.69
C PRO A 116 2.97 -4.51 3.41
N PHE A 117 4.31 -4.56 3.40
CA PHE A 117 5.05 -5.56 4.16
C PHE A 117 4.68 -5.47 5.64
N ALA A 118 4.52 -4.24 6.15
CA ALA A 118 4.06 -4.01 7.51
C ALA A 118 3.31 -2.69 7.63
N ASN A 119 2.44 -2.61 8.64
CA ASN A 119 1.79 -1.37 9.02
C ASN A 119 1.83 -1.20 10.55
N LEU A 120 2.41 -0.09 11.02
CA LEU A 120 2.49 0.25 12.44
C LEU A 120 1.49 1.35 12.81
N ASN A 121 0.39 0.97 13.44
CA ASN A 121 -0.69 1.85 13.88
C ASN A 121 -0.56 2.35 15.33
N THR A 122 0.67 2.46 15.85
CA THR A 122 0.88 2.93 17.22
C THR A 122 2.13 3.79 17.29
N LEU A 123 1.96 5.04 17.76
CA LEU A 123 3.09 5.91 18.05
C LEU A 123 3.87 5.36 19.22
N GLY A 124 5.19 5.29 19.09
CA GLY A 124 5.99 4.64 20.11
C GLY A 124 7.42 4.36 19.68
N THR A 125 8.16 3.78 20.61
CA THR A 125 9.53 3.32 20.41
C THR A 125 9.57 1.80 20.49
N GLY A 126 10.32 1.15 19.61
CA GLY A 126 10.58 -0.28 19.66
C GLY A 126 12.08 -0.58 19.71
N SER A 127 12.46 -1.68 20.36
CA SER A 127 13.64 -2.42 19.86
C SER A 127 13.33 -2.67 18.41
N SER A 128 14.14 -2.08 17.53
CA SER A 128 14.13 -2.22 16.06
C SER A 128 13.12 -3.22 15.56
N PHE A 129 12.38 -2.83 14.55
CA PHE A 129 11.53 -3.74 13.80
C PHE A 129 12.26 -4.96 13.17
N ASP A 130 13.47 -5.32 13.63
CA ASP A 130 14.27 -6.53 13.45
C ASP A 130 13.47 -7.85 13.54
N ALA A 131 12.37 -7.88 14.32
CA ALA A 131 11.49 -9.06 14.41
C ALA A 131 10.28 -9.02 13.46
N LEU A 132 9.99 -7.86 12.85
CA LEU A 132 8.96 -7.71 11.81
C LEU A 132 9.60 -7.83 10.42
N PHE A 133 10.83 -7.35 10.25
CA PHE A 133 11.54 -7.22 8.99
C PHE A 133 12.68 -8.24 8.86
N SER A 134 12.40 -9.55 8.93
CA SER A 134 13.33 -10.56 8.38
C SER A 134 13.31 -10.51 6.85
N VAL A 135 13.50 -9.32 6.28
CA VAL A 135 13.37 -9.05 4.84
C VAL A 135 14.50 -9.76 4.11
N ALA A 136 14.17 -10.42 3.01
CA ALA A 136 15.14 -11.03 2.11
C ALA A 136 15.94 -9.98 1.33
N ASP A 137 15.43 -8.75 1.21
CA ASP A 137 16.12 -7.62 0.62
C ASP A 137 15.91 -6.32 1.43
N THR A 138 17.01 -5.62 1.71
CA THR A 138 17.04 -4.34 2.45
C THR A 138 17.68 -3.22 1.63
N LEU A 139 17.82 -3.45 0.32
CA LEU A 139 18.35 -2.49 -0.65
C LEU A 139 17.33 -1.39 -0.93
N ASP A 140 16.05 -1.76 -1.10
CA ASP A 140 14.97 -0.83 -1.45
C ASP A 140 13.81 -0.88 -0.45
N VAL A 141 13.43 0.28 0.09
CA VAL A 141 12.32 0.38 1.05
C VAL A 141 11.64 1.74 0.98
N SER A 142 10.31 1.74 1.05
CA SER A 142 9.48 2.93 1.11
C SER A 142 8.65 2.98 2.39
N PHE A 143 8.55 4.16 2.99
CA PHE A 143 7.79 4.41 4.20
C PHE A 143 6.74 5.48 3.93
N LYS A 144 5.47 5.14 4.08
CA LYS A 144 4.33 6.04 3.89
C LYS A 144 3.67 6.37 5.22
N MET A 145 3.31 7.63 5.38
CA MET A 145 2.61 8.15 6.54
C MET A 145 1.74 9.34 6.14
N LEU A 146 0.65 9.57 6.86
CA LEU A 146 -0.19 10.75 6.70
C LEU A 146 0.07 11.70 7.86
N VAL A 147 0.47 12.94 7.55
CA VAL A 147 0.91 13.92 8.55
C VAL A 147 0.28 15.28 8.27
N ASP A 148 -0.38 15.84 9.27
CA ASP A 148 -0.83 17.23 9.27
C ASP A 148 0.22 18.08 10.01
N PHE A 149 0.82 19.04 9.32
CA PHE A 149 1.92 19.86 9.84
C PHE A 149 1.44 21.24 10.27
N GLU A 150 1.81 21.66 11.47
CA GLU A 150 1.67 23.05 11.89
C GLU A 150 2.92 23.87 11.55
N GLU A 151 2.75 25.20 11.49
CA GLU A 151 3.87 26.12 11.30
C GLU A 151 4.88 26.00 12.45
N LYS A 152 6.14 25.73 12.10
CA LYS A 152 7.25 25.60 13.02
C LYS A 152 8.34 26.61 12.68
N ILE A 153 8.35 27.73 13.41
CA ILE A 153 9.32 28.81 13.21
C ILE A 153 10.63 28.59 13.98
N ASP A 154 10.57 27.94 15.15
CA ASP A 154 11.70 27.74 16.06
C ASP A 154 11.50 26.45 16.89
N GLY A 155 12.48 26.14 17.72
CA GLY A 155 12.47 25.01 18.66
C GLY A 155 13.28 23.82 18.18
N ASP A 156 13.28 22.77 18.99
CA ASP A 156 14.06 21.56 18.74
C ASP A 156 13.53 20.81 17.52
N ARG A 157 14.40 19.96 16.95
CA ARG A 157 14.05 19.00 15.91
C ARG A 157 13.05 17.98 16.45
N GLU A 158 12.00 17.72 15.69
CA GLU A 158 10.96 16.77 16.04
C GLU A 158 11.04 15.51 15.19
N VAL A 159 10.86 14.35 15.81
CA VAL A 159 10.95 13.04 15.16
C VAL A 159 9.59 12.64 14.60
N VAL A 160 9.48 12.60 13.26
CA VAL A 160 8.32 12.03 12.58
C VAL A 160 8.46 10.52 12.48
N PHE A 161 9.61 10.07 11.99
CA PHE A 161 9.93 8.65 11.83
C PHE A 161 11.44 8.43 11.88
N GLU A 162 11.88 7.34 12.48
CA GLU A 162 13.26 6.89 12.45
C GLU A 162 13.39 5.38 12.61
N THR A 163 14.42 4.80 11.98
CA THR A 163 14.72 3.38 12.12
C THR A 163 16.15 3.02 11.71
N GLY A 164 16.72 2.03 12.41
CA GLY A 164 18.05 1.48 12.14
C GLY A 164 19.15 2.07 13.03
N GLY A 165 20.35 1.47 12.98
CA GLY A 165 21.46 1.92 13.84
C GLY A 165 22.66 0.98 13.99
N ALA A 166 22.96 0.15 12.99
CA ALA A 166 24.15 -0.70 12.98
C ALA A 166 25.13 -0.26 11.88
N THR A 167 24.72 -0.42 10.61
CA THR A 167 25.52 -0.02 9.44
C THR A 167 25.01 1.27 8.84
N VAL A 168 23.70 1.32 8.52
CA VAL A 168 22.98 2.53 8.06
C VAL A 168 21.64 2.63 8.80
N GLY A 169 21.27 3.84 9.21
CA GLY A 169 19.97 4.21 9.76
C GLY A 169 19.39 5.41 9.02
N ILE A 170 18.06 5.55 9.08
CA ILE A 170 17.33 6.63 8.41
C ILE A 170 16.45 7.38 9.40
N SER A 171 16.24 8.67 9.13
CA SER A 171 15.40 9.52 9.97
C SER A 171 14.69 10.60 9.16
N LEU A 172 13.39 10.76 9.39
CA LEU A 172 12.55 11.85 8.91
C LEU A 172 12.18 12.77 10.08
N THR A 173 12.50 14.05 9.93
CA THR A 173 12.36 15.05 11.00
C THR A 173 11.72 16.32 10.52
N TYR A 174 11.03 17.00 11.44
CA TYR A 174 10.48 18.32 11.21
C TYR A 174 11.23 19.36 12.05
N GLU A 175 11.83 20.34 11.37
CA GLU A 175 12.75 21.33 11.93
C GLU A 175 12.22 22.75 11.78
N ALA A 176 12.78 23.66 12.58
CA ALA A 176 12.49 25.09 12.52
C ALA A 176 12.64 25.63 11.08
N GLY A 177 11.72 26.52 10.71
CA GLY A 177 11.56 27.03 9.35
C GLY A 177 10.72 26.13 8.44
N ASN A 178 9.79 25.34 9.01
CA ASN A 178 8.93 24.40 8.28
C ASN A 178 9.71 23.38 7.44
N ASN A 179 10.86 22.94 7.93
CA ASN A 179 11.78 22.10 7.16
C ASN A 179 11.53 20.63 7.46
N LEU A 180 11.02 19.90 6.47
CA LEU A 180 10.96 18.45 6.49
C LEU A 180 12.31 17.91 5.99
N VAL A 181 13.05 17.20 6.84
CA VAL A 181 14.40 16.74 6.52
C VAL A 181 14.53 15.24 6.74
N TYR A 182 14.87 14.55 5.66
CA TYR A 182 15.10 13.12 5.59
C TYR A 182 16.60 12.84 5.44
N ARG A 183 17.12 11.90 6.23
CA ARG A 183 18.55 11.63 6.33
C ARG A 183 18.84 10.15 6.32
N ALA A 184 19.93 9.78 5.66
CA ALA A 184 20.60 8.49 5.82
C ALA A 184 21.94 8.70 6.54
N SER A 185 22.20 7.89 7.57
CA SER A 185 23.37 7.99 8.43
C SER A 185 24.06 6.64 8.60
N GLY A 186 25.38 6.62 8.44
CA GLY A 186 26.21 5.44 8.64
C GLY A 186 26.63 5.25 10.09
N SER A 187 27.42 4.20 10.34
CA SER A 187 27.96 3.87 11.67
C SER A 187 28.66 5.05 12.35
N GLY A 188 28.35 5.25 13.63
CA GLY A 188 28.82 6.40 14.40
C GLY A 188 28.27 7.72 13.87
N GLY A 189 27.11 7.72 13.21
CA GLY A 189 26.41 8.92 12.78
C GLY A 189 27.15 9.73 11.71
N LEU A 190 27.81 9.03 10.79
CA LEU A 190 28.34 9.66 9.58
C LEU A 190 27.15 10.06 8.70
N GLU A 191 26.98 11.34 8.39
CA GLU A 191 25.99 11.77 7.39
C GLU A 191 26.35 11.19 6.03
N LEU A 192 25.44 10.41 5.43
CA LEU A 192 25.63 9.78 4.12
C LEU A 192 24.86 10.54 3.03
N ALA A 193 23.60 10.90 3.29
CA ALA A 193 22.76 11.68 2.39
C ALA A 193 21.70 12.49 3.15
N VAL A 194 21.29 13.63 2.57
CA VAL A 194 20.25 14.50 3.13
C VAL A 194 19.33 15.03 2.04
N ALA A 195 18.04 14.71 2.14
CA ALA A 195 16.98 15.34 1.36
C ALA A 195 16.18 16.28 2.27
N ALA A 196 15.95 17.52 1.84
CA ALA A 196 15.23 18.51 2.64
C ALA A 196 14.25 19.31 1.78
N HIS A 197 13.04 19.52 2.30
CA HIS A 197 12.01 20.33 1.69
C HIS A 197 11.41 21.29 2.71
N THR A 198 11.29 22.57 2.35
CA THR A 198 10.56 23.55 3.16
C THR A 198 9.09 23.52 2.77
N LEU A 199 8.21 23.16 3.69
CA LEU A 199 6.77 23.15 3.45
C LEU A 199 6.30 24.56 3.09
N THR A 200 5.55 24.65 1.99
CA THR A 200 4.94 25.90 1.54
C THR A 200 3.73 26.27 2.40
N GLU A 201 3.34 27.54 2.40
CA GLU A 201 2.09 27.98 3.04
C GLU A 201 0.87 27.17 2.56
N ARG A 202 0.85 26.76 1.27
CA ARG A 202 -0.23 25.94 0.70
C ARG A 202 -0.22 24.51 1.25
N GLN A 203 0.95 23.93 1.49
CA GLN A 203 1.07 22.60 2.08
C GLN A 203 0.62 22.63 3.54
N LEU A 204 1.06 23.62 4.31
CA LEU A 204 0.66 23.82 5.71
C LEU A 204 -0.85 24.11 5.86
N ALA A 205 -1.44 24.87 4.93
CA ALA A 205 -2.86 25.17 4.95
C ALA A 205 -3.74 24.04 4.38
N GLY A 206 -3.14 23.06 3.70
CA GLY A 206 -3.83 21.97 3.02
C GLY A 206 -4.33 20.85 3.94
N GLY A 207 -3.90 20.86 5.20
CA GLY A 207 -4.20 19.81 6.18
C GLY A 207 -3.27 18.61 6.04
N GLU A 208 -3.85 17.41 6.14
CA GLU A 208 -3.11 16.15 6.07
C GLU A 208 -2.39 15.96 4.72
N ILE A 209 -1.11 15.61 4.77
CA ILE A 209 -0.24 15.38 3.61
C ILE A 209 0.17 13.90 3.58
N SER A 210 0.09 13.27 2.41
CA SER A 210 0.70 11.96 2.19
C SER A 210 2.20 12.12 2.04
N VAL A 211 2.94 11.73 3.07
CA VAL A 211 4.40 11.78 3.11
C VAL A 211 4.94 10.38 2.82
N VAL A 212 5.74 10.27 1.75
CA VAL A 212 6.49 9.05 1.45
C VAL A 212 7.97 9.37 1.44
N VAL A 213 8.76 8.55 2.14
CA VAL A 213 10.22 8.59 2.06
C VAL A 213 10.77 7.26 1.58
N THR A 214 11.75 7.31 0.68
CA THR A 214 12.33 6.12 0.07
C THR A 214 13.81 6.00 0.40
N TYR A 215 14.29 4.79 0.62
CA TYR A 215 15.70 4.46 0.65
C TYR A 215 15.95 3.46 -0.48
N ASP A 216 16.76 3.87 -1.44
CA ASP A 216 17.07 3.15 -2.67
C ASP A 216 18.56 2.85 -2.72
N VAL A 217 18.95 1.61 -2.93
CA VAL A 217 20.34 1.22 -3.20
C VAL A 217 20.45 0.69 -4.62
N ALA A 218 20.53 1.60 -5.59
CA ALA A 218 20.71 1.29 -7.01
C ALA A 218 21.70 0.15 -7.30
N ASP A 219 21.19 -0.87 -7.97
CA ASP A 219 21.79 -2.14 -8.39
C ASP A 219 22.65 -2.03 -9.67
N GLU A 220 22.42 -1.05 -10.55
CA GLU A 220 23.11 -1.00 -11.86
C GLU A 220 24.06 0.18 -12.10
N ASN A 221 23.90 1.33 -11.42
CA ASN A 221 24.71 2.54 -11.67
C ASN A 221 25.52 3.05 -10.47
N GLY A 222 25.35 2.47 -9.28
CA GLY A 222 26.20 2.72 -8.10
C GLY A 222 25.92 3.99 -7.31
N ASP A 223 24.87 4.75 -7.64
CA ASP A 223 24.40 5.89 -6.85
C ASP A 223 23.07 5.52 -6.17
N SER A 224 23.10 5.36 -4.84
CA SER A 224 21.91 5.14 -4.01
C SER A 224 21.15 6.46 -3.81
N VAL A 225 19.81 6.43 -3.71
CA VAL A 225 19.00 7.65 -3.52
C VAL A 225 18.16 7.60 -2.26
N ILE A 226 18.05 8.74 -1.59
CA ILE A 226 16.94 8.99 -0.69
C ILE A 226 16.03 10.04 -1.29
N ALA A 227 14.71 9.89 -1.13
CA ALA A 227 13.74 10.85 -1.64
C ALA A 227 12.60 11.13 -0.65
N ILE A 228 11.97 12.29 -0.81
CA ILE A 228 10.74 12.72 -0.14
C ILE A 228 9.70 13.01 -1.21
N TYR A 229 8.54 12.39 -1.07
CA TYR A 229 7.34 12.66 -1.85
C TYR A 229 6.25 13.22 -0.94
N LEU A 230 5.55 14.25 -1.41
CA LEU A 230 4.39 14.85 -0.74
C LEU A 230 3.20 14.81 -1.70
N ASP A 231 2.11 14.16 -1.30
CA ASP A 231 0.93 13.93 -2.14
C ASP A 231 1.27 13.35 -3.52
N GLY A 232 2.22 12.42 -3.54
CA GLY A 232 2.73 11.78 -4.76
C GLY A 232 3.76 12.63 -5.53
N ALA A 233 3.97 13.91 -5.21
CA ALA A 233 4.96 14.72 -5.89
C ALA A 233 6.35 14.58 -5.25
N LEU A 234 7.39 14.29 -6.05
CA LEU A 234 8.78 14.34 -5.60
C LEU A 234 9.15 15.78 -5.22
N VAL A 235 9.50 16.01 -3.96
CA VAL A 235 9.85 17.36 -3.46
C VAL A 235 11.32 17.52 -3.10
N ALA A 236 12.01 16.44 -2.74
CA ALA A 236 13.44 16.46 -2.44
C ALA A 236 14.07 15.09 -2.65
N SER A 237 15.34 15.06 -3.06
CA SER A 237 16.15 13.84 -3.14
C SER A 237 17.65 14.14 -3.05
N ASP A 238 18.44 13.15 -2.68
CA ASP A 238 19.91 13.21 -2.68
C ASP A 238 20.52 11.88 -3.14
N PHE A 239 21.43 11.96 -4.12
CA PHE A 239 22.07 10.83 -4.77
C PHE A 239 23.50 10.68 -4.23
N LYS A 240 23.73 9.62 -3.45
CA LYS A 240 24.99 9.38 -2.74
C LYS A 240 25.31 7.89 -2.65
N PRO A 241 26.60 7.51 -2.58
CA PRO A 241 26.97 6.14 -2.23
C PRO A 241 26.71 5.91 -0.73
N LEU A 242 25.55 5.32 -0.40
CA LEU A 242 25.15 5.04 0.99
C LEU A 242 25.95 3.90 1.63
N GLY A 243 26.67 3.12 0.80
CA GLY A 243 27.71 2.20 1.27
C GLY A 243 27.21 0.90 1.90
N GLY A 244 25.92 0.60 1.75
CA GLY A 244 25.32 -0.69 2.13
C GLY A 244 23.82 -0.58 2.39
N ASP A 245 23.24 -1.74 2.66
CA ASP A 245 21.81 -1.94 2.81
C ASP A 245 21.31 -1.31 4.11
N TRP A 246 20.05 -0.88 4.10
CA TRP A 246 19.41 -0.36 5.30
C TRP A 246 19.18 -1.52 6.29
N THR A 247 19.96 -1.56 7.37
CA THR A 247 19.90 -2.72 8.27
C THR A 247 18.64 -2.78 9.14
N GLY A 248 17.92 -1.68 9.40
CA GLY A 248 16.71 -1.66 10.25
C GLY A 248 16.86 -2.16 11.71
N THR A 249 18.04 -2.64 12.09
CA THR A 249 18.26 -3.56 13.21
C THR A 249 18.46 -2.93 14.58
N ASN A 250 18.54 -1.60 14.72
CA ASN A 250 18.85 -0.96 16.01
C ASN A 250 17.95 0.24 16.32
N GLY A 251 16.82 -0.01 16.99
CA GLY A 251 15.92 1.04 17.48
C GLY A 251 15.08 1.68 16.37
N SER A 252 13.81 1.90 16.69
CA SER A 252 12.91 2.65 15.82
C SER A 252 11.97 3.50 16.65
N ALA A 253 11.52 4.61 16.06
CA ALA A 253 10.46 5.42 16.62
C ALA A 253 9.56 6.02 15.54
N PHE A 254 8.28 6.11 15.86
CA PHE A 254 7.26 6.71 15.01
C PHE A 254 6.45 7.71 15.85
N GLY A 255 6.50 8.98 15.45
CA GLY A 255 5.88 10.13 16.15
C GLY A 255 6.44 10.47 17.53
N VAL A 256 7.42 9.74 18.03
CA VAL A 256 8.06 9.98 19.33
C VAL A 256 9.58 9.97 19.19
N ALA A 257 10.29 10.57 20.13
CA ALA A 257 11.74 10.46 20.19
C ALA A 257 12.16 9.09 20.76
N SER A 258 13.06 8.40 20.07
CA SER A 258 13.76 7.25 20.65
C SER A 258 14.74 7.67 21.74
N GLY A 259 15.20 6.70 22.53
CA GLY A 259 16.30 6.90 23.48
C GLY A 259 17.68 7.10 22.83
N ASN A 260 17.83 6.73 21.55
CA ASN A 260 19.04 6.86 20.73
C ASN A 260 18.61 7.08 19.27
N PHE A 261 18.69 8.31 18.77
CA PHE A 261 18.24 8.68 17.42
C PHE A 261 18.99 7.86 16.35
N ALA A 262 18.28 7.30 15.37
CA ALA A 262 18.83 6.57 14.22
C ALA A 262 19.53 7.56 13.28
N GLY A 263 20.74 7.96 13.69
CA GLY A 263 21.41 9.15 13.17
C GLY A 263 21.86 10.09 14.27
N ASP A 264 22.24 9.55 15.45
CA ASP A 264 22.79 10.32 16.56
C ASP A 264 23.93 11.23 16.13
N GLY A 265 24.57 10.92 15.00
CA GLY A 265 25.67 11.72 14.52
C GLY A 265 26.84 11.51 15.46
N ALA A 266 28.03 11.16 14.97
CA ALA A 266 29.24 11.49 15.74
C ALA A 266 29.32 12.99 16.06
N ASN A 267 28.44 13.82 15.46
CA ASN A 267 28.02 15.10 15.96
C ASN A 267 27.03 14.93 17.14
N GLY A 268 27.55 14.59 18.33
CA GLY A 268 26.80 14.44 19.60
C GLY A 268 26.13 15.71 20.16
N TRP A 269 25.61 16.56 19.28
CA TRP A 269 24.87 17.80 19.51
C TRP A 269 23.46 17.77 18.89
N LEU A 270 23.11 16.74 18.12
CA LEU A 270 21.78 16.61 17.51
C LEU A 270 20.88 15.79 18.44
N THR A 271 19.88 16.44 19.02
CA THR A 271 18.86 15.82 19.87
C THR A 271 17.48 16.02 19.23
N GLY A 272 16.72 14.95 19.05
CA GLY A 272 15.32 15.00 18.64
C GLY A 272 14.37 14.94 19.84
N VAL A 273 13.17 15.48 19.69
CA VAL A 273 12.05 15.35 20.63
C VAL A 273 10.82 14.76 19.92
N ASN A 274 9.78 14.41 20.67
CA ASN A 274 8.53 13.92 20.09
C ASN A 274 7.94 14.92 19.09
N PHE A 275 7.25 14.41 18.08
CA PHE A 275 6.49 15.26 17.16
C PHE A 275 5.33 15.93 17.89
N VAL A 276 5.33 17.26 17.89
CA VAL A 276 4.35 18.11 18.58
C VAL A 276 3.87 19.29 17.73
N SER A 277 4.55 19.60 16.62
CA SER A 277 4.22 20.64 15.65
C SER A 277 3.29 20.12 14.55
N GLY A 278 2.24 19.39 14.94
CA GLY A 278 1.31 18.75 14.02
C GLY A 278 0.66 17.51 14.62
N SER A 279 0.06 16.69 13.75
CA SER A 279 -0.47 15.37 14.11
C SER A 279 -0.14 14.32 13.05
N ILE A 280 -0.02 13.07 13.48
CA ILE A 280 0.20 11.91 12.61
C ILE A 280 -1.07 11.06 12.66
N ASN A 281 -1.53 10.58 11.51
CA ASN A 281 -2.70 9.72 11.44
C ASN A 281 -2.41 8.34 12.02
N GLU A 282 -2.69 8.16 13.32
CA GLU A 282 -2.42 6.89 14.02
C GLU A 282 -3.25 5.71 13.47
N ARG A 283 -4.39 5.99 12.82
CA ARG A 283 -5.26 4.94 12.24
C ARG A 283 -4.68 4.35 10.97
N LYS A 284 -4.02 5.16 10.15
CA LYS A 284 -3.34 4.72 8.92
C LYS A 284 -1.89 4.30 9.20
N GLY A 285 -1.30 4.83 10.28
CA GLY A 285 -0.03 4.39 10.80
C GLY A 285 1.15 4.70 9.89
N LEU A 286 2.26 4.02 10.15
CA LEU A 286 3.41 3.94 9.27
C LEU A 286 3.27 2.69 8.41
N THR A 287 3.03 2.86 7.11
CA THR A 287 3.03 1.75 6.16
C THR A 287 4.42 1.58 5.58
N VAL A 288 4.91 0.35 5.58
CA VAL A 288 6.24 -0.02 5.10
C VAL A 288 6.09 -0.94 3.92
N TYR A 289 6.83 -0.63 2.87
CA TYR A 289 6.87 -1.36 1.63
C TYR A 289 8.32 -1.77 1.39
N SER A 290 8.57 -3.07 1.45
CA SER A 290 9.89 -3.64 1.17
C SER A 290 10.02 -3.95 -0.31
N ASP A 291 11.25 -3.82 -0.84
CA ASP A 291 11.54 -4.17 -2.24
C ASP A 291 10.71 -3.35 -3.23
N THR A 292 10.32 -2.12 -2.84
CA THR A 292 9.52 -1.23 -3.67
C THR A 292 10.00 0.20 -3.55
N LEU A 293 10.25 0.82 -4.70
CA LEU A 293 10.59 2.23 -4.84
C LEU A 293 9.33 3.02 -5.17
N PHE A 294 8.84 3.82 -4.23
CA PHE A 294 7.76 4.76 -4.52
C PHE A 294 8.20 5.70 -5.64
N THR A 295 7.50 5.64 -6.78
CA THR A 295 7.65 6.61 -7.86
C THR A 295 6.42 7.49 -7.86
N GLY A 296 6.64 8.81 -7.73
CA GLY A 296 5.54 9.75 -7.59
C GLY A 296 4.55 9.73 -8.75
N GLY A 297 3.25 9.55 -8.47
CA GLY A 297 2.16 9.69 -9.43
C GLY A 297 1.56 11.11 -9.48
N PRO A 298 0.79 11.46 -10.53
CA PRO A 298 -0.07 12.65 -10.48
C PRO A 298 -1.07 12.54 -9.32
N GLU A 299 -1.47 13.67 -8.72
CA GLU A 299 -2.46 13.74 -7.63
C GLU A 299 -3.62 12.77 -7.87
N ALA A 300 -3.96 11.94 -6.87
CA ALA A 300 -5.05 10.97 -6.96
C ALA A 300 -6.32 11.66 -7.49
N ALA A 301 -6.95 11.05 -8.49
CA ALA A 301 -8.15 11.61 -9.10
C ALA A 301 -9.27 11.70 -8.05
N LEU A 302 -9.99 12.82 -8.02
CA LEU A 302 -11.16 12.99 -7.15
C LEU A 302 -12.19 11.89 -7.43
N VAL A 303 -12.55 11.13 -6.40
CA VAL A 303 -13.51 10.04 -6.50
C VAL A 303 -14.87 10.52 -6.00
N ILE A 304 -15.92 10.29 -6.78
CA ILE A 304 -17.30 10.40 -6.31
C ILE A 304 -17.63 9.10 -5.58
N THR A 305 -17.80 9.18 -4.26
CA THR A 305 -18.03 8.03 -3.38
C THR A 305 -19.51 7.67 -3.24
N ASP A 306 -20.42 8.64 -3.42
CA ASP A 306 -21.87 8.40 -3.40
C ASP A 306 -22.64 9.36 -4.32
N LEU A 307 -23.80 8.91 -4.79
CA LEU A 307 -24.76 9.71 -5.54
C LEU A 307 -26.18 9.38 -5.07
N ILE A 308 -26.82 10.34 -4.40
CA ILE A 308 -28.19 10.21 -3.91
C ILE A 308 -29.14 10.93 -4.86
N LEU A 309 -30.12 10.22 -5.41
CA LEU A 309 -31.24 10.81 -6.17
C LEU A 309 -32.47 10.97 -5.27
N ASP A 310 -32.87 12.21 -5.01
CA ASP A 310 -34.17 12.54 -4.43
C ASP A 310 -35.21 12.61 -5.55
N GLN A 311 -36.04 11.56 -5.66
CA GLN A 311 -37.08 11.46 -6.67
C GLN A 311 -38.25 12.42 -6.45
N GLU A 312 -38.47 12.88 -5.21
CA GLU A 312 -39.56 13.81 -4.88
C GLU A 312 -39.14 15.25 -5.20
N ALA A 313 -37.90 15.61 -4.87
CA ALA A 313 -37.33 16.93 -5.17
C ALA A 313 -36.79 17.05 -6.61
N GLY A 314 -36.51 15.94 -7.29
CA GLY A 314 -35.91 15.92 -8.62
C GLY A 314 -34.45 16.40 -8.62
N THR A 315 -33.71 16.10 -7.55
CA THR A 315 -32.33 16.55 -7.36
C THR A 315 -31.41 15.38 -7.05
N ILE A 316 -30.13 15.53 -7.40
CA ILE A 316 -29.06 14.66 -6.93
C ILE A 316 -28.16 15.38 -5.92
N MET A 317 -27.46 14.62 -5.11
CA MET A 317 -26.36 15.07 -4.28
C MET A 317 -25.19 14.11 -4.50
N LEU A 318 -24.00 14.65 -4.69
CA LEU A 318 -22.77 13.87 -4.81
C LEU A 318 -21.99 13.94 -3.51
N THR A 319 -21.49 12.81 -3.06
CA THR A 319 -20.44 12.74 -2.05
C THR A 319 -19.14 12.41 -2.77
N PHE A 320 -18.06 13.12 -2.46
CA PHE A 320 -16.77 12.92 -3.11
C PHE A 320 -15.62 13.18 -2.15
N ASP A 321 -14.51 12.49 -2.38
CA ASP A 321 -13.26 12.72 -1.66
C ASP A 321 -12.77 14.15 -1.93
N SER A 322 -12.40 14.84 -0.87
CA SER A 322 -11.95 16.23 -0.93
C SER A 322 -10.72 16.43 -0.05
N LYS A 323 -10.08 17.58 -0.19
CA LYS A 323 -8.98 18.01 0.68
C LYS A 323 -9.43 19.25 1.45
N PRO A 324 -9.14 19.38 2.75
CA PRO A 324 -9.47 20.58 3.51
C PRO A 324 -9.03 21.88 2.81
N GLY A 325 -9.85 22.92 2.87
CA GLY A 325 -9.51 24.24 2.32
C GLY A 325 -9.54 24.36 0.79
N ARG A 326 -9.94 23.30 0.05
CA ARG A 326 -10.10 23.34 -1.41
C ARG A 326 -11.53 23.69 -1.85
N THR A 327 -11.67 24.03 -3.13
CA THR A 327 -12.95 24.31 -3.79
C THR A 327 -13.09 23.46 -5.04
N TYR A 328 -14.31 23.02 -5.32
CA TYR A 328 -14.60 22.05 -6.37
C TYR A 328 -15.73 22.49 -7.29
N ALA A 329 -15.70 21.98 -8.51
CA ALA A 329 -16.78 22.09 -9.48
C ALA A 329 -17.31 20.70 -9.86
N VAL A 330 -18.63 20.61 -10.04
CA VAL A 330 -19.28 19.40 -10.55
C VAL A 330 -19.54 19.58 -12.04
N GLN A 331 -19.14 18.58 -12.82
CA GLN A 331 -19.44 18.51 -14.24
C GLN A 331 -20.32 17.32 -14.57
N ARG A 332 -21.11 17.45 -15.64
CA ARG A 332 -22.01 16.40 -16.13
C ARG A 332 -21.82 16.15 -17.62
N SER A 333 -21.93 14.87 -18.00
CA SER A 333 -21.95 14.40 -19.38
C SER A 333 -23.14 13.50 -19.66
N PHE A 334 -23.55 13.42 -20.92
CA PHE A 334 -24.53 12.44 -21.43
C PHE A 334 -23.89 11.39 -22.35
N ASP A 335 -22.63 11.58 -22.74
CA ASP A 335 -21.93 10.77 -23.73
C ASP A 335 -20.53 10.30 -23.29
N LEU A 336 -20.11 10.65 -22.06
CA LEU A 336 -18.76 10.44 -21.51
C LEU A 336 -17.63 11.17 -22.26
N VAL A 337 -17.96 12.05 -23.21
CA VAL A 337 -16.98 12.79 -24.02
C VAL A 337 -17.02 14.28 -23.68
N THR A 338 -18.22 14.83 -23.63
CA THR A 338 -18.46 16.25 -23.36
C THR A 338 -18.98 16.43 -21.94
N PHE A 339 -18.26 17.21 -21.14
CA PHE A 339 -18.60 17.51 -19.75
C PHE A 339 -18.86 19.00 -19.59
N ASP A 340 -20.08 19.34 -19.21
CA ASP A 340 -20.49 20.71 -18.89
C ASP A 340 -20.40 20.94 -17.37
N THR A 341 -19.82 22.06 -16.95
CA THR A 341 -19.85 22.47 -15.53
C THR A 341 -21.27 22.87 -15.14
N ILE A 342 -21.79 22.24 -14.09
CA ILE A 342 -23.16 22.44 -13.61
C ILE A 342 -23.23 22.97 -12.18
N GLU A 343 -22.14 22.89 -11.40
CA GLU A 343 -22.00 23.47 -10.07
C GLU A 343 -20.55 23.93 -9.87
N THR A 344 -20.33 25.02 -9.12
CA THR A 344 -19.01 25.66 -8.92
C THR A 344 -18.87 26.17 -7.49
N GLY A 345 -17.63 26.30 -6.99
CA GLY A 345 -17.38 26.87 -5.66
C GLY A 345 -17.86 25.98 -4.52
N VAL A 346 -17.91 24.66 -4.72
CA VAL A 346 -18.23 23.71 -3.65
C VAL A 346 -17.06 23.66 -2.69
N ALA A 347 -17.18 24.32 -1.54
CA ALA A 347 -16.13 24.37 -0.54
C ALA A 347 -15.99 23.02 0.17
N SER A 348 -14.74 22.60 0.35
CA SER A 348 -14.40 21.37 1.05
C SER A 348 -14.92 21.36 2.49
N LEU A 349 -15.44 20.22 2.93
CA LEU A 349 -15.83 19.95 4.32
C LEU A 349 -14.77 19.14 5.09
N GLY A 350 -13.64 18.79 4.46
CA GLY A 350 -12.59 17.96 5.03
C GLY A 350 -12.07 16.96 4.00
N ASP A 351 -11.88 15.72 4.43
CA ASP A 351 -11.45 14.62 3.55
C ASP A 351 -12.59 14.10 2.63
N GLU A 352 -13.83 14.48 2.94
CA GLU A 352 -15.02 14.16 2.15
C GLU A 352 -15.95 15.39 2.10
N THR A 353 -16.56 15.63 0.95
CA THR A 353 -17.48 16.76 0.73
C THR A 353 -18.76 16.31 0.06
N ASN A 354 -19.88 16.89 0.54
CA ASN A 354 -21.17 16.77 -0.12
C ASN A 354 -21.41 17.98 -1.03
N SER A 355 -21.80 17.74 -2.27
CA SER A 355 -22.27 18.79 -3.15
C SER A 355 -23.57 19.41 -2.62
N PRO A 356 -23.93 20.64 -3.04
CA PRO A 356 -25.31 21.10 -2.95
C PRO A 356 -26.28 20.17 -3.69
N ALA A 357 -27.58 20.35 -3.46
CA ALA A 357 -28.62 19.66 -4.25
C ALA A 357 -28.64 20.20 -5.68
N ILE A 358 -28.32 19.34 -6.65
CA ILE A 358 -28.18 19.67 -8.07
C ILE A 358 -29.38 19.09 -8.83
N ALA A 359 -29.95 19.84 -9.79
CA ALA A 359 -31.10 19.36 -10.57
C ALA A 359 -30.78 18.08 -11.36
N ALA A 360 -31.59 17.03 -11.15
CA ALA A 360 -31.47 15.76 -11.87
C ALA A 360 -31.94 15.93 -13.32
N PRO A 361 -31.19 15.42 -14.31
CA PRO A 361 -31.59 15.50 -15.71
C PRO A 361 -32.61 14.42 -16.06
N GLU A 362 -33.30 14.59 -17.20
CA GLU A 362 -34.05 13.49 -17.82
C GLU A 362 -33.07 12.54 -18.53
N GLY A 363 -33.07 11.27 -18.13
CA GLY A 363 -32.25 10.21 -18.76
C GLY A 363 -30.92 9.93 -18.06
N ARG A 364 -30.16 8.99 -18.62
CA ARG A 364 -28.86 8.58 -18.08
C ARG A 364 -27.83 9.69 -18.27
N SER A 365 -27.08 10.00 -17.23
CA SER A 365 -26.00 10.97 -17.24
C SER A 365 -24.83 10.48 -16.38
N PHE A 366 -23.68 11.11 -16.54
CA PHE A 366 -22.42 10.80 -15.88
C PHE A 366 -21.89 12.06 -15.22
N TYR A 367 -21.24 11.92 -14.07
CA TYR A 367 -20.75 13.04 -13.28
C TYR A 367 -19.26 12.87 -13.01
N ARG A 368 -18.56 14.00 -12.90
CA ARG A 368 -17.20 14.06 -12.35
C ARG A 368 -17.04 15.32 -11.53
N VAL A 369 -16.11 15.29 -10.59
CA VAL A 369 -15.71 16.45 -9.79
C VAL A 369 -14.31 16.87 -10.20
N ILE A 370 -14.07 18.17 -10.27
CA ILE A 370 -12.75 18.76 -10.51
C ILE A 370 -12.44 19.76 -9.41
N GLU A 371 -11.18 19.88 -9.02
CA GLU A 371 -10.69 20.97 -8.18
C GLU A 371 -10.63 22.27 -9.01
N GLU A 372 -11.05 23.39 -8.43
CA GLU A 372 -11.07 24.73 -9.06
C GLU A 372 -9.77 25.53 -8.87
#